data_AF-A0A1B6KKN8-F1
#
_entry.id   AF-A0A1B6KKN8-F1
#
_cell.length_a   1.000
_cell.length_b   1.000
_cell.length_c   1.000
_cell.angle_alpha   90.00
_cell.angle_beta   90.00
_cell.angle_gamma   90.00
#
_symmetry.space_group_name_H-M   'P 1'
#
loop_
_entity.id
_entity.type
_entity.pdbx_description
1 polymer ?
#
loop_
_entity_poly.entity_id
_entity_poly.type
_entity_poly.pdbx_seq_one_letter_code
_entity_poly.pdbx_strand_id
1 'polypeptide(L)'
;QDRVVNWLNSHINLSEIFTKIFKGGDTKTNGDQTADTKDVEHKESAMSPPDLLIELQEKLCQCIENRDLSINEQQVLEFINSAVETVEHRSDLIPHAEQTIYRFTVDYCIVLLAHCPAVMTADVLQRLCVLWSACMPEEKDCSLERVLSCRNVLLLCQSGSQLAQQSWSQLSRLLIQLLKEGLLTPKQLEAQFVALFRKDWPPMVNTLMGSCLFSMLEQIRQDPLCSENPKFVLMLEWASEMMNELAKDDVCENL
;
A
#
# COMPACT_ATOMS: atom_id res chain seq x y z
N GLN A 1 -7.47 -20.12 9.47
CA GLN A 1 -8.06 -19.49 10.68
C GLN A 1 -7.02 -18.99 11.70
N ASP A 2 -6.40 -19.77 12.59
CA ASP A 2 -5.53 -19.21 13.66
C ASP A 2 -4.29 -18.45 13.16
N ARG A 3 -3.70 -18.84 12.02
CA ARG A 3 -2.54 -18.14 11.43
C ARG A 3 -2.90 -16.75 10.88
N VAL A 4 -4.09 -16.60 10.30
CA VAL A 4 -4.58 -15.33 9.73
C VAL A 4 -5.09 -14.43 10.83
N VAL A 5 -5.80 -14.97 11.83
CA VAL A 5 -6.17 -14.20 13.02
C VAL A 5 -4.93 -13.72 13.77
N ASN A 6 -3.88 -14.54 13.87
CA ASN A 6 -2.60 -14.11 14.45
C ASN A 6 -1.86 -13.11 13.55
N TRP A 7 -1.86 -13.27 12.23
CA TRP A 7 -1.25 -12.31 11.30
C TRP A 7 -1.99 -10.96 11.33
N LEU A 8 -3.31 -10.97 11.14
CA LEU A 8 -4.19 -9.82 11.28
C LEU A 8 -4.01 -9.18 12.66
N ASN A 9 -4.14 -9.89 13.78
CA ASN A 9 -3.99 -9.27 15.10
C ASN A 9 -2.57 -8.76 15.40
N SER A 10 -1.52 -9.32 14.79
CA SER A 10 -0.15 -8.82 14.96
C SER A 10 0.23 -7.70 13.98
N HIS A 11 -0.50 -7.52 12.87
CA HIS A 11 -0.15 -6.60 11.79
C HIS A 11 -1.20 -5.50 11.56
N ILE A 12 -2.47 -5.77 11.88
CA ILE A 12 -3.66 -5.00 11.60
C ILE A 12 -4.61 -5.17 12.82
N ASN A 13 -4.41 -4.41 13.89
CA ASN A 13 -5.08 -4.63 15.19
C ASN A 13 -6.61 -4.37 15.13
N LEU A 14 -7.34 -5.29 14.50
CA LEU A 14 -8.72 -5.18 14.03
C LEU A 14 -9.72 -5.08 15.17
N SER A 15 -9.48 -5.85 16.24
CA SER A 15 -10.34 -5.87 17.42
C SER A 15 -10.39 -4.50 18.10
N GLU A 16 -9.26 -3.80 18.18
CA GLU A 16 -9.18 -2.46 18.77
C GLU A 16 -9.84 -1.40 17.90
N ILE A 17 -9.75 -1.54 16.56
CA ILE A 17 -10.32 -0.61 15.59
C ILE A 17 -11.84 -0.76 15.51
N PHE A 18 -12.38 -1.97 15.39
CA PHE A 18 -13.83 -2.20 15.46
C PHE A 18 -14.38 -1.71 16.80
N THR A 19 -13.65 -1.98 17.90
CA THR A 19 -14.04 -1.48 19.22
C THR A 19 -14.05 0.06 19.26
N LYS A 20 -13.14 0.75 18.56
CA LYS A 20 -13.13 2.24 18.46
C LYS A 20 -14.20 2.78 17.51
N ILE A 21 -14.48 2.12 16.39
CA ILE A 21 -15.56 2.46 15.45
C ILE A 21 -16.93 2.30 16.13
N PHE A 22 -17.13 1.21 16.88
CA PHE A 22 -18.39 0.94 17.57
C PHE A 22 -18.53 1.64 18.93
N LYS A 23 -17.43 1.93 19.66
CA LYS A 23 -17.48 2.69 20.94
C LYS A 23 -17.31 4.20 20.78
N GLY A 24 -16.88 4.68 19.60
CA GLY A 24 -16.80 6.10 19.27
C GLY A 24 -18.14 6.84 19.29
N GLY A 25 -19.25 6.12 19.46
CA GLY A 25 -20.59 6.70 19.67
C GLY A 25 -20.88 7.20 21.10
N ASP A 26 -20.06 6.90 22.12
CA ASP A 26 -20.45 7.08 23.53
C ASP A 26 -19.57 8.03 24.37
N THR A 27 -18.65 8.80 23.78
CA THR A 27 -18.02 9.93 24.49
C THR A 27 -18.66 11.25 24.12
N LYS A 28 -19.74 11.59 24.82
CA LYS A 28 -20.20 12.98 24.97
C LYS A 28 -19.09 13.79 25.64
N THR A 29 -18.36 14.58 24.87
CA THR A 29 -17.75 15.82 25.34
C THR A 29 -18.33 16.97 24.56
N ASN A 30 -19.16 17.76 25.24
CA ASN A 30 -19.68 19.03 24.77
C ASN A 30 -18.53 19.91 24.25
N GLY A 31 -18.57 20.18 22.96
CA GLY A 31 -17.68 21.08 22.26
C GLY A 31 -18.17 21.12 20.83
N ASP A 32 -18.88 22.19 20.51
CA ASP A 32 -19.45 22.53 19.21
C ASP A 32 -18.37 22.34 18.12
N GLN A 33 -18.37 21.19 17.47
CA GLN A 33 -17.66 20.93 16.23
C GLN A 33 -18.75 20.56 15.25
N THR A 34 -19.18 21.55 14.47
CA THR A 34 -19.83 21.35 13.20
C THR A 34 -18.97 20.38 12.40
N ALA A 35 -19.35 19.10 12.42
CA ALA A 35 -18.80 18.12 11.53
C ALA A 35 -19.07 18.66 10.13
N ASP A 36 -18.01 19.05 9.42
CA ASP A 36 -18.04 19.36 8.01
C ASP A 36 -18.60 18.13 7.31
N THR A 37 -19.91 18.13 7.15
CA THR A 37 -20.62 17.05 6.49
C THR A 37 -20.34 17.33 5.03
N LYS A 38 -19.44 16.55 4.41
CA LYS A 38 -19.25 16.62 2.96
C LYS A 38 -20.65 16.58 2.35
N ASP A 39 -21.04 17.65 1.64
CA ASP A 39 -22.37 17.82 1.04
C ASP A 39 -22.44 16.91 -0.20
N VAL A 40 -22.48 15.60 0.08
CA VAL A 40 -22.37 14.51 -0.87
C VAL A 40 -23.76 13.96 -1.13
N GLU A 41 -24.12 13.84 -2.41
CA GLU A 41 -25.36 13.18 -2.82
C GLU A 41 -25.35 11.72 -2.31
N HIS A 42 -26.18 11.44 -1.30
CA HIS A 42 -26.23 10.12 -0.67
C HIS A 42 -26.78 9.07 -1.65
N LYS A 43 -25.93 8.09 -2.01
CA LYS A 43 -26.31 6.98 -2.88
C LYS A 43 -26.57 5.72 -2.05
N GLU A 44 -27.85 5.42 -1.79
CA GLU A 44 -28.23 4.20 -1.03
C GLU A 44 -27.79 2.89 -1.71
N SER A 45 -27.62 2.90 -3.04
CA SER A 45 -27.19 1.72 -3.79
C SER A 45 -25.69 1.44 -3.70
N ALA A 46 -24.88 2.39 -3.22
CA ALA A 46 -23.47 2.15 -2.95
C ALA A 46 -23.32 1.29 -1.69
N MET A 47 -22.28 0.46 -1.66
CA MET A 47 -21.98 -0.42 -0.53
C MET A 47 -21.89 0.37 0.77
N SER A 48 -22.41 -0.19 1.86
CA SER A 48 -22.29 0.47 3.16
C SER A 48 -20.84 0.40 3.66
N PRO A 49 -20.34 1.40 4.41
CA PRO A 49 -18.97 1.35 4.94
C PRO A 49 -18.65 0.09 5.77
N PRO A 50 -19.55 -0.43 6.63
CA PRO A 50 -19.34 -1.71 7.30
C PRO A 50 -19.21 -2.90 6.35
N ASP A 51 -20.08 -3.00 5.33
CA ASP A 51 -20.04 -4.10 4.36
C ASP A 51 -18.74 -4.06 3.55
N LEU A 52 -18.27 -2.86 3.18
CA LEU A 52 -16.99 -2.69 2.49
C LEU A 52 -15.81 -3.19 3.33
N LEU A 53 -15.78 -2.88 4.64
CA LEU A 53 -14.73 -3.35 5.53
C LEU A 53 -14.76 -4.88 5.73
N ILE A 54 -15.96 -5.48 5.75
CA ILE A 54 -16.14 -6.93 5.81
C ILE A 54 -15.61 -7.56 4.52
N GLU A 55 -16.04 -7.06 3.35
CA GLU A 55 -15.58 -7.60 2.07
C GLU A 55 -14.06 -7.47 1.92
N LEU A 56 -13.48 -6.33 2.31
CA LEU A 56 -12.03 -6.12 2.30
C LEU A 56 -11.28 -7.15 3.15
N GLN A 57 -11.81 -7.51 4.32
CA GLN A 57 -11.24 -8.57 5.17
C GLN A 57 -11.33 -9.93 4.50
N GLU A 58 -12.47 -10.25 3.88
CA GLU A 58 -12.64 -11.50 3.14
C GLU A 58 -11.66 -11.60 1.98
N LYS A 59 -11.47 -10.52 1.21
CA LYS A 59 -10.50 -10.46 0.10
C LYS A 59 -9.05 -10.61 0.60
N LEU A 60 -8.70 -9.97 1.72
CA LEU A 60 -7.39 -10.15 2.38
C LEU A 60 -7.17 -11.61 2.77
N CYS A 61 -8.16 -12.24 3.40
CA CYS A 61 -8.10 -13.65 3.78
C CYS A 61 -7.94 -14.56 2.54
N GLN A 62 -8.71 -14.28 1.47
CA GLN A 62 -8.63 -15.04 0.22
C GLN A 62 -7.23 -14.99 -0.41
N CYS A 63 -6.60 -13.82 -0.44
CA CYS A 63 -5.23 -13.67 -0.97
C CYS A 63 -4.19 -14.47 -0.16
N ILE A 64 -4.35 -14.54 1.16
CA ILE A 64 -3.39 -15.16 2.08
C ILE A 64 -3.58 -16.68 2.18
N GLU A 65 -4.84 -17.15 2.31
CA GLU A 65 -5.17 -18.56 2.56
C GLU A 65 -5.27 -19.38 1.28
N ASN A 66 -5.78 -18.81 0.18
CA ASN A 66 -6.18 -19.58 -1.00
C ASN A 66 -5.26 -19.32 -2.20
N ARG A 67 -3.99 -19.76 -2.11
CA ARG A 67 -3.00 -19.63 -3.20
C ARG A 67 -3.43 -20.28 -4.53
N ASP A 68 -4.45 -21.14 -4.50
CA ASP A 68 -4.94 -21.92 -5.66
C ASP A 68 -6.25 -21.37 -6.27
N LEU A 69 -6.93 -20.41 -5.64
CA LEU A 69 -8.07 -19.74 -6.25
C LEU A 69 -7.57 -18.52 -7.03
N SER A 70 -7.83 -18.51 -8.34
CA SER A 70 -7.40 -17.42 -9.21
C SER A 70 -8.20 -16.16 -8.91
N ILE A 71 -7.71 -15.33 -8.00
CA ILE A 71 -8.07 -13.92 -7.96
C ILE A 71 -7.73 -13.35 -9.33
N ASN A 72 -8.73 -12.81 -10.01
CA ASN A 72 -8.55 -12.20 -11.31
C ASN A 72 -8.60 -10.67 -11.20
N GLU A 73 -8.07 -10.00 -12.22
CA GLU A 73 -8.01 -8.55 -12.31
C GLU A 73 -9.40 -7.89 -12.21
N GLN A 74 -10.41 -8.47 -12.88
CA GLN A 74 -11.76 -7.92 -12.89
C GLN A 74 -12.38 -7.88 -11.49
N GLN A 75 -12.22 -8.94 -10.70
CA GLN A 75 -12.70 -9.00 -9.31
C GLN A 75 -12.04 -7.93 -8.43
N VAL A 76 -10.76 -7.65 -8.66
CA VAL A 76 -10.02 -6.61 -7.93
C VAL A 76 -10.53 -5.23 -8.33
N LEU A 77 -10.71 -4.98 -9.63
CA LEU A 77 -11.24 -3.72 -10.14
C LEU A 77 -12.67 -3.45 -9.66
N GLU A 78 -13.55 -4.45 -9.70
CA GLU A 78 -14.93 -4.35 -9.20
C GLU A 78 -14.96 -3.96 -7.72
N PHE A 79 -14.11 -4.58 -6.90
CA PHE A 79 -13.98 -4.24 -5.49
C PHE A 79 -13.48 -2.80 -5.28
N ILE A 80 -12.39 -2.40 -5.96
CA ILE A 80 -11.86 -1.02 -5.82
C ILE A 80 -12.89 -0.01 -6.30
N ASN A 81 -13.65 -0.30 -7.37
CA ASN A 81 -14.72 0.56 -7.85
C ASN A 81 -15.82 0.74 -6.79
N SER A 82 -16.24 -0.34 -6.15
CA SER A 82 -17.20 -0.30 -5.03
C SER A 82 -16.66 0.55 -3.87
N ALA A 83 -15.37 0.40 -3.54
CA ALA A 83 -14.72 1.20 -2.52
C ALA A 83 -14.71 2.70 -2.86
N VAL A 84 -14.40 3.07 -4.11
CA VAL A 84 -14.44 4.46 -4.58
C VAL A 84 -15.85 5.02 -4.47
N GLU A 85 -16.86 4.30 -4.98
CA GLU A 85 -18.26 4.73 -4.89
C GLU A 85 -18.71 4.92 -3.43
N THR A 86 -18.22 4.07 -2.53
CA THR A 86 -18.51 4.18 -1.10
C THR A 86 -17.92 5.46 -0.52
N VAL A 87 -16.65 5.74 -0.81
CA VAL A 87 -15.93 6.93 -0.31
C VAL A 87 -16.50 8.23 -0.88
N GLU A 88 -16.91 8.23 -2.15
CA GLU A 88 -17.39 9.43 -2.84
C GLU A 88 -18.87 9.72 -2.62
N HIS A 89 -19.72 8.71 -2.35
CA HIS A 89 -21.18 8.88 -2.40
C HIS A 89 -21.94 8.45 -1.13
N ARG A 90 -21.27 7.91 -0.11
CA ARG A 90 -21.93 7.56 1.17
C ARG A 90 -21.78 8.69 2.17
N SER A 91 -22.85 9.47 2.36
CA SER A 91 -22.87 10.54 3.38
C SER A 91 -22.82 10.04 4.83
N ASP A 92 -23.10 8.75 5.07
CA ASP A 92 -22.95 8.08 6.36
C ASP A 92 -21.51 7.60 6.63
N LEU A 93 -20.58 7.82 5.69
CA LEU A 93 -19.17 7.54 5.91
C LEU A 93 -18.56 8.57 6.86
N ILE A 94 -18.23 8.12 8.07
CA ILE A 94 -17.53 8.95 9.05
C ILE A 94 -16.01 9.02 8.76
N PRO A 95 -15.32 10.12 9.09
CA PRO A 95 -13.89 10.29 8.79
C PRO A 95 -12.99 9.18 9.33
N HIS A 96 -13.33 8.60 10.49
CA HIS A 96 -12.57 7.48 11.05
C HIS A 96 -12.69 6.19 10.23
N ALA A 97 -13.88 5.94 9.66
CA ALA A 97 -14.11 4.80 8.77
C ALA A 97 -13.41 5.02 7.42
N GLU A 98 -13.42 6.24 6.88
CA GLU A 98 -12.67 6.64 5.68
C GLU A 98 -11.16 6.37 5.86
N GLN A 99 -10.57 6.81 6.97
CA GLN A 99 -9.16 6.53 7.28
C GLN A 99 -8.89 5.02 7.43
N THR A 100 -9.85 4.26 7.95
CA THR A 100 -9.73 2.80 8.07
C THR A 100 -9.75 2.14 6.70
N ILE A 101 -10.68 2.51 5.82
CA ILE A 101 -10.74 2.05 4.43
C ILE A 101 -9.43 2.36 3.71
N TYR A 102 -8.91 3.58 3.86
CA TYR A 102 -7.61 3.96 3.31
C TYR A 102 -6.48 3.02 3.77
N ARG A 103 -6.32 2.81 5.09
CA ARG A 103 -5.25 1.95 5.62
C ARG A 103 -5.38 0.50 5.14
N PHE A 104 -6.60 -0.04 5.15
CA PHE A 104 -6.82 -1.43 4.77
C PHE A 104 -6.67 -1.65 3.26
N THR A 105 -7.01 -0.67 2.42
CA THR A 105 -6.80 -0.76 0.98
C THR A 105 -5.32 -0.67 0.61
N VAL A 106 -4.52 0.07 1.39
CA VAL A 106 -3.05 0.01 1.30
C VAL A 106 -2.54 -1.39 1.69
N ASP A 107 -2.98 -1.93 2.83
CA ASP A 107 -2.60 -3.29 3.23
C ASP A 107 -3.01 -4.35 2.18
N TYR A 108 -4.20 -4.21 1.60
CA TYR A 108 -4.68 -5.06 0.52
C TYR A 108 -3.81 -4.97 -0.74
N CYS A 109 -3.39 -3.76 -1.13
CA CYS A 109 -2.45 -3.58 -2.22
C CYS A 109 -1.12 -4.31 -1.97
N ILE A 110 -0.55 -4.21 -0.76
CA ILE A 110 0.69 -4.92 -0.41
C ILE A 110 0.49 -6.44 -0.44
N VAL A 111 -0.65 -6.93 0.04
CA VAL A 111 -1.00 -8.36 0.01
C VAL A 111 -1.17 -8.86 -1.43
N LEU A 112 -1.81 -8.09 -2.31
CA LEU A 112 -1.89 -8.38 -3.74
C LEU A 112 -0.51 -8.41 -4.38
N LEU A 113 0.37 -7.46 -4.08
CA LEU A 113 1.75 -7.49 -4.55
C LEU A 113 2.48 -8.77 -4.14
N ALA A 114 2.33 -9.21 -2.89
CA ALA A 114 3.06 -10.35 -2.34
C ALA A 114 2.54 -11.72 -2.82
N HIS A 115 1.23 -11.84 -3.01
CA HIS A 115 0.58 -13.14 -3.28
C HIS A 115 -0.05 -13.25 -4.67
N CYS A 116 -0.43 -12.12 -5.29
CA CYS A 116 -1.09 -12.08 -6.58
C CYS A 116 -0.50 -10.99 -7.51
N PRO A 117 0.83 -10.88 -7.69
CA PRO A 117 1.42 -9.78 -8.46
C PRO A 117 0.95 -9.72 -9.92
N ALA A 118 0.44 -10.82 -10.47
CA ALA A 118 -0.11 -10.85 -11.83
C ALA A 118 -1.35 -9.95 -12.02
N VAL A 119 -2.15 -9.74 -10.97
CA VAL A 119 -3.34 -8.86 -11.06
C VAL A 119 -3.02 -7.38 -10.88
N MET A 120 -1.77 -7.03 -10.57
CA MET A 120 -1.32 -5.65 -10.40
C MET A 120 -1.04 -4.99 -11.77
N THR A 121 -2.09 -4.85 -12.56
CA THR A 121 -2.03 -4.21 -13.88
C THR A 121 -1.98 -2.68 -13.76
N ALA A 122 -1.77 -1.99 -14.89
CA ALA A 122 -1.79 -0.53 -14.90
C ALA A 122 -3.15 0.01 -14.44
N ASP A 123 -4.24 -0.63 -14.85
CA ASP A 123 -5.61 -0.23 -14.52
C ASP A 123 -5.89 -0.39 -13.03
N VAL A 124 -5.45 -1.50 -12.41
CA VAL A 124 -5.57 -1.72 -10.96
C VAL A 124 -4.77 -0.67 -10.18
N LEU A 125 -3.53 -0.41 -10.59
CA LEU A 125 -2.68 0.61 -9.93
C LEU A 125 -3.31 2.01 -10.03
N GLN A 126 -3.79 2.38 -11.21
CA GLN A 126 -4.45 3.67 -11.43
C GLN A 126 -5.70 3.79 -10.57
N ARG A 127 -6.54 2.75 -10.51
CA ARG A 127 -7.79 2.80 -9.75
C ARG A 127 -7.56 2.83 -8.24
N LEU A 128 -6.51 2.17 -7.73
CA LEU A 128 -6.08 2.32 -6.34
C LEU A 128 -5.65 3.76 -6.04
N CYS A 129 -4.94 4.42 -6.96
CA CYS A 129 -4.56 5.82 -6.78
C CYS A 129 -5.80 6.74 -6.71
N VAL A 130 -6.79 6.53 -7.57
CA VAL A 130 -8.08 7.25 -7.51
C VAL A 130 -8.74 7.09 -6.15
N LEU A 131 -8.81 5.85 -5.63
CA LEU A 131 -9.37 5.58 -4.30
C LEU A 131 -8.61 6.31 -3.20
N TRP A 132 -7.28 6.24 -3.19
CA TRP A 132 -6.49 6.90 -2.16
C TRP A 132 -6.60 8.41 -2.22
N SER A 133 -6.64 9.00 -3.41
CA SER A 133 -6.90 10.43 -3.60
C SER A 133 -8.26 10.83 -3.04
N ALA A 134 -9.31 10.01 -3.22
CA ALA A 134 -10.65 10.29 -2.69
C ALA A 134 -10.71 10.24 -1.14
N CYS A 135 -9.89 9.38 -0.52
CA CYS A 135 -9.81 9.24 0.93
C CYS A 135 -8.93 10.30 1.63
N MET A 136 -8.16 11.11 0.88
CA MET A 136 -7.23 12.07 1.48
C MET A 136 -7.92 13.40 1.80
N PRO A 137 -7.95 13.85 3.07
CA PRO A 137 -8.35 15.22 3.37
C PRO A 137 -7.33 16.21 2.79
N GLU A 138 -7.78 17.42 2.42
CA GLU A 138 -6.95 18.48 1.82
C GLU A 138 -5.73 18.86 2.70
N GLU A 139 -5.77 18.54 3.99
CA GLU A 139 -4.68 18.71 4.95
C GLU A 139 -3.73 17.49 5.00
N LYS A 140 -2.91 17.35 3.95
CA LYS A 140 -1.51 16.87 3.81
C LYS A 140 -0.88 15.73 4.66
N ASP A 141 -1.53 15.14 5.65
CA ASP A 141 -0.92 14.15 6.56
C ASP A 141 -1.38 12.69 6.34
N CYS A 142 -2.06 12.39 5.24
CA CYS A 142 -2.38 11.00 4.86
C CYS A 142 -1.28 10.37 3.98
N SER A 143 -0.03 10.47 4.39
CA SER A 143 1.07 9.91 3.61
C SER A 143 1.00 8.38 3.49
N LEU A 144 1.32 7.85 2.31
CA LEU A 144 1.66 6.43 2.09
C LEU A 144 3.02 6.09 2.73
N GLU A 145 3.22 6.53 3.98
CA GLU A 145 4.47 6.56 4.75
C GLU A 145 5.05 5.19 5.08
N ARG A 146 4.29 4.12 4.81
CA ARG A 146 4.64 2.75 5.21
C ARG A 146 4.52 1.73 4.09
N VAL A 147 4.37 2.16 2.83
CA VAL A 147 4.38 1.25 1.68
C VAL A 147 5.68 0.44 1.69
N LEU A 148 6.81 1.12 1.86
CA LEU A 148 8.12 0.53 2.09
C LEU A 148 8.44 0.50 3.59
N SER A 149 8.10 -0.61 4.22
CA SER A 149 8.45 -0.90 5.62
C SER A 149 9.11 -2.26 5.73
N CYS A 150 9.88 -2.50 6.80
CA CYS A 150 10.53 -3.80 7.02
C CYS A 150 9.51 -4.96 6.96
N ARG A 151 8.31 -4.73 7.51
CA ARG A 151 7.19 -5.67 7.47
C ARG A 151 6.80 -6.02 6.04
N ASN A 152 6.59 -5.02 5.19
CA ASN A 152 6.13 -5.22 3.81
C ASN A 152 7.22 -5.83 2.95
N VAL A 153 8.49 -5.43 3.14
CA VAL A 153 9.65 -6.05 2.48
C VAL A 153 9.71 -7.54 2.79
N LEU A 154 9.57 -7.93 4.07
CA LEU A 154 9.56 -9.33 4.45
C LEU A 154 8.38 -10.08 3.83
N LEU A 155 7.19 -9.49 3.79
CA LEU A 155 6.01 -10.09 3.18
C LEU A 155 6.21 -10.36 1.67
N LEU A 156 6.79 -9.42 0.93
CA LEU A 156 7.10 -9.59 -0.51
C LEU A 156 8.14 -10.68 -0.77
N CYS A 157 8.97 -10.99 0.21
CA CYS A 157 10.01 -12.03 0.14
C CYS A 157 9.56 -13.40 0.65
N GLN A 158 8.36 -13.53 1.23
CA GLN A 158 7.84 -14.81 1.74
C GLN A 158 7.38 -15.78 0.63
N SER A 159 7.28 -15.28 -0.60
CA SER A 159 6.91 -16.04 -1.77
C SER A 159 8.13 -16.65 -2.48
N GLY A 160 7.94 -17.70 -3.29
CA GLY A 160 9.05 -18.31 -4.04
C GLY A 160 9.78 -17.30 -4.94
N SER A 161 11.04 -17.59 -5.30
CA SER A 161 11.94 -16.63 -5.98
C SER A 161 11.34 -15.96 -7.21
N GLN A 162 10.65 -16.71 -8.07
CA GLN A 162 9.99 -16.17 -9.26
C GLN A 162 8.84 -15.21 -8.91
N LEU A 163 8.02 -15.56 -7.92
CA LEU A 163 6.90 -14.71 -7.50
C LEU A 163 7.44 -13.43 -6.84
N ALA A 164 8.48 -13.55 -6.01
CA ALA A 164 9.14 -12.39 -5.41
C ALA A 164 9.66 -11.42 -6.49
N GLN A 165 10.33 -11.90 -7.54
CA GLN A 165 10.77 -11.02 -8.64
C GLN A 165 9.60 -10.27 -9.29
N GLN A 166 8.48 -10.94 -9.52
CA GLN A 166 7.27 -10.29 -10.04
C GLN A 166 6.72 -9.26 -9.04
N SER A 167 6.60 -9.61 -7.75
CA SER A 167 6.15 -8.72 -6.68
C SER A 167 6.97 -7.43 -6.61
N TRP A 168 8.29 -7.53 -6.68
CA TRP A 168 9.20 -6.39 -6.64
C TRP A 168 9.16 -5.55 -7.91
N SER A 169 8.97 -6.18 -9.08
CA SER A 169 8.72 -5.45 -10.33
C SER A 169 7.41 -4.64 -10.26
N GLN A 170 6.36 -5.23 -9.70
CA GLN A 170 5.08 -4.53 -9.50
C GLN A 170 5.17 -3.43 -8.44
N LEU A 171 5.96 -3.64 -7.37
CA LEU A 171 6.25 -2.60 -6.38
C LEU A 171 6.94 -1.39 -7.01
N SER A 172 7.93 -1.60 -7.89
CA SER A 172 8.57 -0.52 -8.66
C SER A 172 7.52 0.30 -9.43
N ARG A 173 6.61 -0.36 -10.14
CA ARG A 173 5.52 0.29 -10.90
C ARG A 173 4.57 1.06 -9.98
N LEU A 174 4.18 0.48 -8.84
CA LEU A 174 3.36 1.15 -7.84
C LEU A 174 4.04 2.43 -7.33
N LEU A 175 5.30 2.36 -6.91
CA LEU A 175 6.03 3.51 -6.36
C LEU A 175 6.15 4.65 -7.36
N ILE A 176 6.38 4.33 -8.65
CA ILE A 176 6.36 5.33 -9.73
C ILE A 176 4.98 5.96 -9.85
N GLN A 177 3.91 5.16 -9.88
CA GLN A 177 2.55 5.68 -10.00
C GLN A 177 2.23 6.61 -8.82
N LEU A 178 2.58 6.21 -7.60
CA LEU A 178 2.37 7.03 -6.40
C LEU A 178 3.11 8.38 -6.45
N LEU A 179 4.33 8.40 -7.01
CA LEU A 179 5.09 9.63 -7.23
C LEU A 179 4.39 10.52 -8.27
N LYS A 180 3.91 9.96 -9.38
CA LYS A 180 3.24 10.70 -10.46
C LYS A 180 1.91 11.30 -10.03
N GLU A 181 1.14 10.57 -9.24
CA GLU A 181 -0.15 11.02 -8.70
C GLU A 181 0.00 11.94 -7.48
N GLY A 182 1.23 12.20 -7.02
CA GLY A 182 1.51 13.04 -5.86
C GLY A 182 1.08 12.44 -4.51
N LEU A 183 0.68 11.16 -4.50
CA LEU A 183 0.31 10.40 -3.30
C LEU A 183 1.52 10.02 -2.44
N LEU A 184 2.72 10.04 -3.03
CA LEU A 184 3.99 9.90 -2.35
C LEU A 184 4.96 10.94 -2.87
N THR A 185 5.59 11.71 -1.98
CA THR A 185 6.64 12.67 -2.38
C THR A 185 8.01 12.01 -2.45
N PRO A 186 8.95 12.52 -3.27
CA PRO A 186 10.34 12.04 -3.30
C PRO A 186 11.00 11.99 -1.92
N LYS A 187 10.74 13.00 -1.07
CA LYS A 187 11.28 13.07 0.30
C LYS A 187 10.71 11.97 1.21
N GLN A 188 9.42 11.66 1.10
CA GLN A 188 8.81 10.57 1.88
C GLN A 188 9.34 9.22 1.45
N LEU A 189 9.50 9.01 0.14
CA LEU A 189 10.06 7.78 -0.40
C LEU A 189 11.53 7.59 0.00
N GLU A 190 12.33 8.65 -0.08
CA GLU A 190 13.72 8.67 0.41
C GLU A 190 13.78 8.28 1.90
N ALA A 191 12.92 8.88 2.74
CA ALA A 191 12.89 8.55 4.16
C ALA A 191 12.57 7.07 4.42
N GLN A 192 11.66 6.47 3.64
CA GLN A 192 11.34 5.05 3.73
C GLN A 192 12.51 4.16 3.31
N PHE A 193 13.20 4.48 2.21
CA PHE A 193 14.41 3.75 1.80
C PHE A 193 15.54 3.87 2.83
N VAL A 194 15.80 5.06 3.36
CA VAL A 194 16.79 5.27 4.43
C VAL A 194 16.45 4.42 5.66
N ALA A 195 15.16 4.30 6.01
CA ALA A 195 14.74 3.44 7.11
C ALA A 195 15.02 1.95 6.84
N LEU A 196 14.89 1.50 5.58
CA LEU A 196 15.24 0.15 5.16
C LEU A 196 16.75 -0.10 5.15
N PHE A 197 17.56 0.83 4.64
CA PHE A 197 19.02 0.67 4.54
C PHE A 197 19.74 0.64 5.89
N ARG A 198 19.09 1.09 6.97
CA ARG A 198 19.62 0.97 8.34
C ARG A 198 19.56 -0.45 8.91
N LYS A 199 19.08 -1.42 8.14
CA LYS A 199 18.91 -2.80 8.55
C LYS A 199 19.81 -3.71 7.73
N ASP A 200 20.34 -4.73 8.38
CA ASP A 200 21.04 -5.80 7.70
C ASP A 200 20.01 -6.74 7.08
N TRP A 201 20.04 -6.83 5.75
CA TRP A 201 19.13 -7.66 4.97
C TRP A 201 19.88 -8.81 4.31
N PRO A 202 19.25 -9.99 4.15
CA PRO A 202 19.85 -11.10 3.42
C PRO A 202 20.20 -10.70 1.97
N PRO A 203 21.21 -11.34 1.35
CA PRO A 203 21.65 -11.02 -0.02
C PRO A 203 20.54 -11.03 -1.07
N MET A 204 19.59 -11.96 -0.92
CA MET A 204 18.41 -12.04 -1.78
C MET A 204 17.56 -10.77 -1.72
N VAL A 205 17.33 -10.24 -0.52
CA VAL A 205 16.54 -9.02 -0.32
C VAL A 205 17.29 -7.82 -0.88
N ASN A 206 18.62 -7.75 -0.67
CA ASN A 206 19.46 -6.70 -1.25
C ASN A 206 19.38 -6.69 -2.79
N THR A 207 19.48 -7.88 -3.40
CA THR A 207 19.35 -8.05 -4.87
C THR A 207 17.99 -7.60 -5.39
N LEU A 208 16.90 -8.00 -4.73
CA LEU A 208 15.54 -7.63 -5.12
C LEU A 208 15.31 -6.12 -4.97
N MET A 209 15.80 -5.52 -3.88
CA MET A 209 15.69 -4.09 -3.64
C MET A 209 16.50 -3.27 -4.65
N GLY A 210 17.74 -3.68 -4.94
CA GLY A 210 18.58 -3.07 -5.98
C GLY A 210 17.92 -3.15 -7.36
N SER A 211 17.34 -4.31 -7.71
CA SER A 211 16.61 -4.48 -8.98
C SER A 211 15.36 -3.60 -9.08
N CYS A 212 14.62 -3.45 -7.98
CA CYS A 212 13.46 -2.57 -7.89
C CYS A 212 13.85 -1.10 -8.09
N LEU A 213 14.88 -0.63 -7.37
CA LEU A 213 15.42 0.73 -7.49
C LEU A 213 15.91 1.02 -8.91
N PHE A 214 16.66 0.10 -9.50
CA PHE A 214 17.12 0.20 -10.88
C PHE A 214 15.95 0.32 -11.86
N SER A 215 14.94 -0.53 -11.72
CA SER A 215 13.73 -0.49 -12.56
C SER A 215 12.95 0.80 -12.42
N MET A 216 12.96 1.41 -11.22
CA MET A 216 12.37 2.73 -10.99
C MET A 216 13.15 3.83 -11.69
N LEU A 217 14.48 3.82 -11.57
CA LEU A 217 15.36 4.80 -12.20
C LEU A 217 15.20 4.85 -13.71
N GLU A 218 15.19 3.69 -14.38
CA GLU A 218 15.05 3.61 -15.84
C GLU A 218 13.75 4.25 -16.33
N GLN A 219 12.68 4.15 -15.55
CA GLN A 219 11.37 4.74 -15.87
C GLN A 219 11.28 6.22 -15.48
N ILE A 220 11.85 6.62 -14.35
CA ILE A 220 11.79 8.01 -13.85
C ILE A 220 12.72 8.94 -14.61
N ARG A 221 13.86 8.46 -15.13
CA ARG A 221 14.80 9.27 -15.94
C ARG A 221 14.14 9.91 -17.17
N GLN A 222 13.08 9.32 -17.68
CA GLN A 222 12.33 9.81 -18.83
C GLN A 222 11.17 10.74 -18.45
N ASP A 223 10.95 10.96 -17.15
CA ASP A 223 9.80 11.67 -16.60
C ASP A 223 10.20 13.09 -16.10
N PRO A 224 9.34 14.12 -16.26
CA PRO A 224 9.58 15.47 -15.72
C PRO A 224 9.95 15.50 -14.24
N LEU A 225 9.50 14.53 -13.44
CA LEU A 225 9.83 14.39 -12.02
C LEU A 225 11.34 14.35 -11.75
N CYS A 226 12.14 13.84 -12.72
CA CYS A 226 13.60 13.83 -12.68
C CYS A 226 14.20 15.25 -12.70
N SER A 227 13.64 16.15 -13.52
CA SER A 227 14.14 17.51 -13.68
C SER A 227 13.90 18.37 -12.43
N GLU A 228 12.80 18.11 -11.74
CA GLU A 228 12.42 18.82 -10.52
C GLU A 228 13.17 18.32 -9.28
N ASN A 229 13.65 17.06 -9.29
CA ASN A 229 14.24 16.40 -8.13
C ASN A 229 15.57 15.68 -8.43
N PRO A 230 16.62 16.37 -8.91
CA PRO A 230 17.88 15.72 -9.32
C PRO A 230 18.60 15.01 -8.16
N LYS A 231 18.48 15.52 -6.92
CA LYS A 231 19.06 14.89 -5.73
C LYS A 231 18.43 13.53 -5.42
N PHE A 232 17.13 13.43 -5.62
CA PHE A 232 16.39 12.19 -5.39
C PHE A 232 16.83 11.10 -6.38
N VAL A 233 17.01 11.47 -7.64
CA VAL A 233 17.51 10.55 -8.68
C VAL A 233 18.91 10.06 -8.37
N LEU A 234 19.83 10.95 -7.99
CA LEU A 234 21.18 10.56 -7.56
C LEU A 234 21.18 9.62 -6.35
N MET A 235 20.29 9.85 -5.38
CA MET A 235 20.12 8.96 -4.22
C MET A 235 19.66 7.57 -4.64
N LEU A 236 18.66 7.48 -5.53
CA LEU A 236 18.19 6.20 -6.06
C LEU A 236 19.30 5.47 -6.82
N GLU A 237 20.10 6.16 -7.64
CA GLU A 237 21.24 5.60 -8.38
C GLU A 237 22.25 4.97 -7.42
N TRP A 238 22.72 5.78 -6.46
CA TRP A 238 23.66 5.32 -5.44
C TRP A 238 23.11 4.15 -4.63
N ALA A 239 21.84 4.22 -4.21
CA ALA A 239 21.21 3.17 -3.44
C ALA A 239 21.11 1.87 -4.27
N SER A 240 20.71 1.97 -5.53
CA SER A 240 20.64 0.82 -6.43
C SER A 240 22.00 0.13 -6.59
N GLU A 241 23.08 0.89 -6.73
CA GLU A 241 24.44 0.35 -6.84
C GLU A 241 24.89 -0.31 -5.54
N MET A 242 24.77 0.40 -4.40
CA MET A 242 25.13 -0.12 -3.08
C MET A 242 24.42 -1.43 -2.76
N MET A 243 23.11 -1.52 -2.99
CA MET A 243 22.36 -2.74 -2.66
C MET A 243 22.81 -3.94 -3.50
N ASN A 244 23.23 -3.72 -4.74
CA ASN A 244 23.80 -4.76 -5.58
C ASN A 244 25.23 -5.14 -5.19
N GLU A 245 26.00 -4.25 -4.57
CA GLU A 245 27.32 -4.55 -4.01
C GLU A 245 27.20 -5.38 -2.71
N LEU A 246 26.35 -4.95 -1.78
CA LEU A 246 26.06 -5.70 -0.54
C LEU A 246 25.57 -7.14 -0.81
N ALA A 247 24.84 -7.34 -1.91
CA ALA A 247 24.42 -8.68 -2.32
C ALA A 247 25.58 -9.57 -2.81
N LYS A 248 26.69 -9.00 -3.30
CA LYS A 248 27.86 -9.73 -3.81
C LYS A 248 28.86 -10.05 -2.71
N ASP A 249 29.08 -9.12 -1.78
CA ASP A 249 30.08 -9.26 -0.72
C ASP A 249 29.79 -10.47 0.19
N ASP A 250 28.53 -10.71 0.53
CA ASP A 250 28.10 -11.89 1.32
C ASP A 250 28.28 -13.24 0.58
N VAL A 251 28.38 -13.23 -0.76
CA VAL A 251 28.67 -14.46 -1.53
C VAL A 251 30.17 -14.79 -1.51
N CYS A 252 31.02 -13.77 -1.39
CA CYS A 252 32.47 -13.94 -1.34
C CYS A 252 33.00 -14.32 0.04
N GLU A 253 32.32 -13.97 1.14
CA GLU A 253 32.72 -14.40 2.50
C GLU A 253 32.36 -15.87 2.83
N ASN A 254 31.55 -16.53 1.99
CA ASN A 254 31.10 -17.91 2.19
C ASN A 254 31.80 -18.95 1.29
N LEU A 255 32.93 -18.59 0.66
CA LEU A 255 33.79 -19.46 -0.16
C LEU A 255 35.21 -19.55 0.43
#